data_AF-A0A7V9FAM7-F1
#
_entry.id   AF-A0A7V9FAM7-F1
#
_cell.length_a   1.000
_cell.length_b   1.000
_cell.length_c   1.000
_cell.angle_alpha   90.00
_cell.angle_beta   90.00
_cell.angle_gamma   90.00
#
_symmetry.space_group_name_H-M   'P 1'
#
loop_
_entity.id
_entity.type
_entity.pdbx_description
1 polymer ?
#
loop_
_entity_poly.entity_id
_entity_poly.type
_entity_poly.pdbx_seq_one_letter_code
_entity_poly.pdbx_strand_id
1 'polypeptide(L)'
;MDKDAIMSGYTDQSGNPVTFDELVTQVSESVLANVIALELAGVPRDEIKMVVGRDGGTVIGAEAMFQTPLVTPLSTEQGKALYDEFSRLFTDYRQGSLDAEQLARIRSRNNVDNKIDAIRQSLESQG
;
A
#
# COMPACT_ATOMS: atom_id res chain seq x y z
N MET A 1 0.18 -21.48 28.23
CA MET A 1 0.73 -20.61 27.18
C MET A 1 1.17 -21.53 26.07
N ASP A 2 0.30 -21.70 25.07
CA ASP A 2 0.62 -22.51 23.89
C ASP A 2 1.79 -21.88 23.16
N LYS A 3 2.83 -22.69 22.94
CA LYS A 3 4.07 -22.34 22.27
C LYS A 3 3.99 -22.62 20.76
N ASP A 4 2.79 -22.57 20.20
CA ASP A 4 2.59 -22.60 18.76
C ASP A 4 2.52 -21.15 18.25
N ALA A 5 3.55 -20.37 18.59
CA ALA A 5 3.90 -19.22 17.78
C ALA A 5 4.31 -19.78 16.42
N ILE A 6 3.31 -19.91 15.54
CA ILE A 6 3.45 -20.26 14.14
C ILE A 6 4.65 -19.45 13.64
N MET A 7 5.76 -20.13 13.36
CA MET A 7 6.85 -19.53 12.61
C MET A 7 6.24 -19.13 11.28
N SER A 8 5.84 -17.87 11.15
CA SER A 8 5.24 -17.41 9.92
C SER A 8 6.32 -17.45 8.85
N GLY A 9 5.99 -17.99 7.68
CA GLY A 9 6.86 -17.94 6.51
C GLY A 9 6.94 -16.54 5.88
N TYR A 10 6.39 -15.52 6.54
CA TYR A 10 6.21 -14.18 6.01
C TYR A 10 6.89 -13.15 6.89
N THR A 11 7.42 -12.12 6.25
CA THR A 11 8.04 -10.99 6.94
C THR A 11 7.41 -9.70 6.44
N ASP A 12 7.28 -8.74 7.36
CA ASP A 12 6.95 -7.36 6.98
C ASP A 12 8.12 -6.71 6.20
N GLN A 13 7.95 -5.46 5.80
CA GLN A 13 8.97 -4.72 5.06
C GLN A 13 10.25 -4.44 5.87
N SER A 14 10.19 -4.59 7.19
CA SER A 14 11.35 -4.46 8.10
C SER A 14 12.01 -5.81 8.39
N GLY A 15 11.50 -6.91 7.82
CA GLY A 15 12.01 -8.26 8.05
C GLY A 15 11.48 -8.93 9.32
N ASN A 16 10.49 -8.35 10.00
CA ASN A 16 9.90 -8.96 11.19
C ASN A 16 8.89 -10.04 10.80
N PRO A 17 8.87 -11.21 11.47
CA PRO A 17 7.85 -12.24 11.22
C PRO A 17 6.44 -11.72 11.46
N VAL A 18 5.54 -11.93 10.50
CA VAL A 18 4.11 -11.57 10.58
C VAL A 18 3.22 -12.69 10.04
N THR A 19 1.98 -12.79 10.49
CA THR A 19 1.01 -13.70 9.86
C THR A 19 0.70 -13.29 8.42
N PHE A 20 0.13 -14.21 7.64
CA PHE A 20 -0.27 -13.89 6.26
C PHE A 20 -1.33 -12.77 6.20
N ASP A 21 -2.31 -12.78 7.10
CA ASP A 21 -3.36 -11.76 7.14
C ASP A 21 -2.79 -10.38 7.51
N GLU A 22 -1.83 -10.33 8.44
CA GLU A 22 -1.11 -9.11 8.76
C GLU A 22 -0.29 -8.61 7.56
N LEU A 23 0.40 -9.51 6.85
CA LEU A 23 1.14 -9.15 5.63
C LEU A 23 0.19 -8.53 4.59
N VAL A 24 -0.92 -9.21 4.30
CA VAL A 24 -1.91 -8.75 3.31
C VAL A 24 -2.48 -7.38 3.69
N THR A 25 -2.81 -7.19 4.97
CA THR A 25 -3.31 -5.92 5.50
C THR A 25 -2.26 -4.82 5.32
N GLN A 26 -1.04 -5.03 5.80
CA GLN A 26 0.02 -4.03 5.76
C GLN A 26 0.39 -3.61 4.33
N VAL A 27 0.48 -4.58 3.42
CA VAL A 27 0.83 -4.33 2.02
C VAL A 27 -0.30 -3.58 1.33
N SER A 28 -1.56 -4.00 1.52
CA SER A 28 -2.73 -3.31 0.97
C SER A 28 -2.83 -1.87 1.46
N GLU A 29 -2.63 -1.63 2.77
CA GLU A 29 -2.61 -0.29 3.36
C GLU A 29 -1.46 0.57 2.80
N SER A 30 -0.26 0.01 2.62
CA SER A 30 0.88 0.71 2.04
C SER A 30 0.67 1.08 0.58
N VAL A 31 0.11 0.17 -0.23
CA VAL A 31 -0.22 0.47 -1.63
C VAL A 31 -1.28 1.57 -1.70
N LEU A 32 -2.35 1.49 -0.90
CA LEU A 32 -3.35 2.55 -0.83
C LEU A 32 -2.75 3.89 -0.40
N ALA A 33 -1.85 3.88 0.59
CA ALA A 33 -1.16 5.10 1.04
C ALA A 33 -0.39 5.79 -0.10
N ASN A 34 0.21 5.03 -1.02
CA ASN A 34 0.89 5.60 -2.19
C ASN A 34 -0.10 6.26 -3.16
N VAL A 35 -1.29 5.66 -3.36
CA VAL A 35 -2.36 6.27 -4.17
C VAL A 35 -2.85 7.56 -3.53
N ILE A 36 -3.12 7.55 -2.22
CA ILE A 36 -3.55 8.74 -1.47
C ILE A 36 -2.51 9.86 -1.58
N ALA A 37 -1.22 9.54 -1.47
CA ALA A 37 -0.16 10.53 -1.57
C ALA A 37 -0.14 11.22 -2.94
N LEU A 38 -0.28 10.46 -4.04
CA LEU A 38 -0.37 11.02 -5.39
C LEU A 38 -1.62 11.90 -5.57
N GLU A 39 -2.79 11.42 -5.13
CA GLU A 39 -4.03 12.19 -5.23
C GLU A 39 -3.95 13.52 -4.45
N LEU A 40 -3.46 13.48 -3.22
CA LEU A 40 -3.33 14.68 -2.37
C LEU A 40 -2.21 15.62 -2.83
N ALA A 41 -1.20 15.09 -3.53
CA ALA A 41 -0.19 15.90 -4.20
C ALA A 41 -0.74 16.63 -5.43
N GLY A 42 -1.94 16.26 -5.91
CA GLY A 42 -2.61 16.89 -7.05
C GLY A 42 -2.51 16.10 -8.36
N VAL A 43 -2.01 14.86 -8.33
CA VAL A 43 -1.95 14.00 -9.51
C VAL A 43 -3.37 13.56 -9.90
N PRO A 44 -3.80 13.77 -11.16
CA PRO A 44 -5.11 13.31 -11.63
C PRO A 44 -5.25 11.80 -11.48
N ARG A 45 -6.42 11.35 -11.02
CA ARG A 45 -6.68 9.94 -10.71
C ARG A 45 -6.53 9.02 -11.92
N ASP A 46 -6.93 9.49 -13.09
CA ASP A 46 -6.83 8.78 -14.37
C ASP A 46 -5.38 8.63 -14.86
N GLU A 47 -4.45 9.40 -14.30
CA GLU A 47 -3.01 9.25 -14.54
C GLU A 47 -2.33 8.29 -13.56
N ILE A 48 -3.00 7.92 -12.46
CA ILE A 48 -2.46 6.98 -11.46
C ILE A 48 -2.67 5.54 -11.94
N LYS A 49 -1.57 4.86 -12.21
CA LYS A 49 -1.54 3.44 -12.59
C LYS A 49 -1.09 2.61 -11.39
N MET A 50 -1.72 1.45 -11.18
CA MET A 50 -1.40 0.57 -10.07
C MET A 50 -1.41 -0.89 -10.49
N VAL A 51 -0.51 -1.68 -9.91
CA VAL A 51 -0.45 -3.14 -10.06
C VAL A 51 -0.26 -3.74 -8.67
N VAL A 52 -1.10 -4.72 -8.32
CA VAL A 52 -1.04 -5.43 -7.04
C VAL A 52 -1.15 -6.93 -7.29
N GLY A 53 -0.30 -7.72 -6.64
CA GLY A 53 -0.30 -9.17 -6.82
C GLY A 53 0.86 -9.84 -6.10
N ARG A 54 1.41 -10.90 -6.71
CA ARG A 54 2.34 -11.84 -6.06
C ARG A 54 3.60 -11.20 -5.49
N ASP A 55 4.05 -10.09 -6.07
CA ASP A 55 5.29 -9.40 -5.69
C ASP A 55 5.03 -8.17 -4.78
N GLY A 56 3.79 -7.99 -4.32
CA GLY A 56 3.35 -6.82 -3.56
C GLY A 56 2.59 -5.85 -4.44
N GLY A 57 2.94 -4.56 -4.41
CA GLY A 57 2.28 -3.56 -5.24
C GLY A 57 3.17 -2.43 -5.74
N THR A 58 2.83 -1.90 -6.91
CA THR A 58 3.47 -0.73 -7.53
C THR A 58 2.42 0.30 -7.90
N VAL A 59 2.68 1.57 -7.59
CA VAL A 59 1.83 2.71 -7.94
C VAL A 59 2.67 3.75 -8.68
N ILE A 60 2.19 4.21 -9.83
CA ILE A 60 2.88 5.15 -10.72
C ILE A 60 1.95 6.33 -11.00
N GLY A 61 2.46 7.55 -10.91
CA GLY A 61 1.74 8.77 -11.29
C GLY A 61 2.67 9.97 -11.25
N ALA A 62 2.50 10.93 -12.17
CA ALA A 62 3.36 12.12 -12.27
C ALA A 62 4.87 11.81 -12.21
N GLU A 63 5.31 10.82 -12.99
CA GLU A 63 6.71 10.33 -13.03
C GLU A 63 7.25 9.74 -11.72
N ALA A 64 6.48 9.76 -10.63
CA ALA A 64 6.80 9.06 -9.39
C ALA A 64 6.39 7.60 -9.48
N MET A 65 7.25 6.71 -8.97
CA MET A 65 7.00 5.29 -8.84
C MET A 65 7.22 4.86 -7.39
N PHE A 66 6.16 4.39 -6.75
CA PHE A 66 6.20 3.85 -5.39
C PHE A 66 6.02 2.34 -5.42
N GLN A 67 6.96 1.62 -4.83
CA GLN A 67 6.92 0.17 -4.73
C GLN A 67 6.72 -0.26 -3.28
N THR A 68 5.88 -1.27 -3.09
CA THR A 68 5.65 -1.98 -1.83
C THR A 68 6.04 -3.44 -2.07
N PRO A 69 7.34 -3.76 -2.14
CA PRO A 69 7.81 -5.08 -2.47
C PRO A 69 7.58 -6.06 -1.33
N LEU A 70 7.43 -7.34 -1.67
CA LEU A 70 7.47 -8.45 -0.72
C LEU A 70 8.86 -9.09 -0.70
N VAL A 71 9.34 -9.44 0.50
CA VAL A 71 10.63 -10.14 0.67
C VAL A 71 10.61 -11.50 -0.02
N THR A 72 9.47 -12.19 0.06
CA THR A 72 9.24 -13.47 -0.62
C THR A 72 7.99 -13.37 -1.48
N PRO A 73 8.06 -13.70 -2.78
CA PRO A 73 6.88 -13.72 -3.64
C PRO A 73 5.80 -14.67 -3.13
N LEU A 74 4.55 -14.25 -3.22
CA LEU A 74 3.40 -15.06 -2.85
C LEU A 74 3.10 -16.13 -3.91
N SER A 75 2.39 -17.18 -3.48
CA SER A 75 1.72 -18.08 -4.42
C SER A 75 0.66 -17.32 -5.24
N THR A 76 0.16 -17.90 -6.33
CA THR A 76 -0.90 -17.27 -7.14
C THR A 76 -2.17 -17.00 -6.33
N GLU A 77 -2.59 -17.95 -5.49
CA GLU A 77 -3.78 -17.80 -4.64
C GLU A 77 -3.59 -16.72 -3.58
N GLN A 78 -2.41 -16.67 -2.99
CA GLN A 78 -2.05 -15.64 -2.00
C GLN A 78 -1.94 -14.25 -2.63
N GLY A 79 -1.39 -14.16 -3.84
CA GLY A 79 -1.36 -12.92 -4.62
C GLY A 79 -2.77 -12.44 -4.97
N LYS A 80 -3.70 -13.37 -5.24
CA LYS A 80 -5.12 -13.03 -5.43
C LYS A 80 -5.73 -12.50 -4.14
N ALA A 81 -5.48 -13.12 -2.99
CA ALA A 81 -5.99 -12.63 -1.71
C ALA A 81 -5.49 -11.21 -1.40
N LEU A 82 -4.22 -10.91 -1.69
CA LEU A 82 -3.68 -9.56 -1.58
C LEU A 82 -4.39 -8.57 -2.52
N TYR A 83 -4.59 -8.96 -3.79
CA TYR A 83 -5.32 -8.13 -4.74
C TYR A 83 -6.77 -7.87 -4.31
N ASP A 84 -7.46 -8.89 -3.81
CA ASP A 84 -8.85 -8.80 -3.37
C ASP A 84 -8.99 -7.84 -2.18
N GLU A 85 -8.11 -7.95 -1.18
CA GLU A 85 -8.11 -7.05 -0.02
C GLU A 85 -7.77 -5.60 -0.42
N PHE A 86 -6.74 -5.39 -1.26
CA PHE A 86 -6.43 -4.06 -1.77
C PHE A 86 -7.61 -3.48 -2.56
N SER A 87 -8.24 -4.27 -3.43
CA SER A 87 -9.37 -3.82 -4.26
C SER A 87 -10.56 -3.40 -3.43
N ARG A 88 -10.85 -4.14 -2.35
CA ARG A 88 -11.87 -3.77 -1.35
C ARG A 88 -11.51 -2.44 -0.70
N LEU A 89 -10.31 -2.33 -0.12
CA LEU A 89 -9.85 -1.14 0.60
C LEU A 89 -9.84 0.11 -0.31
N PHE A 90 -9.39 -0.03 -1.56
CA PHE A 90 -9.37 1.04 -2.54
C PHE A 90 -10.78 1.47 -2.95
N THR A 91 -11.71 0.52 -3.08
CA THR A 91 -13.12 0.82 -3.36
C THR A 91 -13.74 1.60 -2.21
N ASP A 92 -13.50 1.18 -0.97
CA ASP A 92 -13.99 1.86 0.23
C ASP A 92 -13.45 3.29 0.32
N TYR A 93 -12.16 3.48 0.05
CA TYR A 93 -11.55 4.80 -0.04
C TYR A 93 -12.20 5.67 -1.11
N ARG A 94 -12.38 5.13 -2.33
CA ARG A 94 -12.97 5.87 -3.46
C ARG A 94 -14.40 6.30 -3.22
N GLN A 95 -15.17 5.52 -2.47
CA GLN A 95 -16.56 5.81 -2.13
C GLN A 95 -16.69 6.71 -0.90
N GLY A 96 -15.58 7.01 -0.21
CA GLY A 96 -15.60 7.72 1.07
C GLY A 96 -16.23 6.90 2.20
N SER A 97 -16.33 5.58 2.04
CA SER A 97 -16.84 4.65 3.06
C SER A 97 -15.75 4.07 3.94
N LEU A 98 -14.47 4.31 3.61
CA LEU A 98 -13.36 3.93 4.47
C LEU A 98 -13.42 4.70 5.78
N ASP A 99 -13.37 3.96 6.89
CA ASP A 99 -13.43 4.52 8.23
C ASP A 99 -12.36 5.61 8.44
N ALA A 100 -12.75 6.70 9.12
CA ALA A 100 -11.87 7.87 9.29
C ALA A 100 -10.65 7.57 10.17
N GLU A 101 -10.81 6.74 11.19
CA GLU A 101 -9.69 6.32 12.05
C GLU A 101 -8.75 5.39 11.28
N GLN A 102 -9.30 4.47 10.48
CA GLN A 102 -8.53 3.62 9.58
C GLN A 102 -7.74 4.45 8.56
N LEU A 103 -8.37 5.42 7.90
CA LEU A 103 -7.69 6.31 6.95
C LEU A 103 -6.57 7.11 7.62
N ALA A 104 -6.83 7.68 8.81
CA ALA A 104 -5.82 8.40 9.58
C ALA A 104 -4.63 7.49 9.96
N ARG A 105 -4.91 6.25 10.38
CA ARG A 105 -3.88 5.25 10.69
C ARG A 105 -3.05 4.89 9.46
N ILE A 106 -3.68 4.65 8.32
CA ILE A 106 -3.00 4.34 7.05
C ILE A 106 -2.05 5.48 6.69
N ARG A 107 -2.53 6.73 6.75
CA ARG A 107 -1.72 7.92 6.44
C ARG A 107 -0.52 8.06 7.37
N SER A 108 -0.75 7.94 8.68
CA SER A 108 0.29 8.08 9.70
C SER A 108 1.36 6.99 9.60
N ARG A 109 0.96 5.71 9.51
CA ARG A 109 1.91 4.57 9.46
C ARG A 109 2.77 4.58 8.21
N ASN A 110 2.25 5.07 7.09
CA ASN A 110 2.92 5.03 5.79
C ASN A 110 3.56 6.36 5.37
N ASN A 111 3.69 7.31 6.31
CA ASN A 111 4.29 8.63 6.09
C ASN A 111 3.74 9.35 4.85
N VAL A 112 2.41 9.32 4.67
CA VAL A 112 1.75 9.88 3.47
C VAL A 112 2.09 11.36 3.29
N ASP A 113 2.10 12.13 4.39
CA ASP A 113 2.35 13.57 4.31
C ASP A 113 3.78 13.87 3.80
N ASN A 114 4.79 13.10 4.22
CA ASN A 114 6.15 13.23 3.69
C ASN A 114 6.23 12.87 2.19
N LYS A 115 5.46 11.87 1.75
CA LYS A 115 5.39 11.51 0.32
C LYS A 115 4.76 12.62 -0.51
N ILE A 116 3.70 13.27 0.00
CA ILE A 116 3.04 14.39 -0.67
C ILE A 116 4.04 15.52 -0.95
N ASP A 117 4.82 15.92 0.05
CA ASP A 117 5.79 17.01 -0.10
C ASP A 117 6.87 16.67 -1.14
N ALA A 118 7.37 15.42 -1.13
CA ALA A 118 8.33 14.96 -2.12
C ALA A 118 7.78 14.95 -3.55
N ILE A 119 6.52 14.50 -3.73
CA ILE A 119 5.86 14.49 -5.04
C ILE A 119 5.66 15.92 -5.55
N ARG A 120 5.18 16.84 -4.69
CA ARG A 120 4.95 18.24 -5.06
C ARG A 120 6.24 18.94 -5.47
N GLN A 121 7.33 18.73 -4.74
CA GLN A 121 8.64 19.29 -5.13
C GLN A 121 9.09 18.78 -6.49
N SER A 122 8.87 17.49 -6.78
CA SER A 122 9.17 16.93 -8.10
C SER A 122 8.34 17.61 -9.19
N LEU A 123 7.04 17.76 -8.98
CA LEU A 123 6.13 18.44 -9.92
C LEU A 123 6.50 19.90 -10.17
N GLU A 124 6.86 20.66 -9.12
CA GLU A 124 7.26 22.06 -9.24
C GLU A 124 8.59 22.25 -9.97
N SER A 125 9.54 21.32 -9.79
CA SER A 125 10.84 21.37 -10.49
C SER A 125 10.75 21.13 -12.01
N GLN A 126 9.57 20.73 -12.50
CA GLN A 126 9.31 20.40 -13.90
C GLN A 126 8.53 21.49 -14.65
N GLY A 127 7.97 22.48 -13.93
CA GLY A 127 7.23 23.62 -14.49
C GLY A 127 8.07 24.87 -14.65
#